data_AF-A0A372JJ47-F1
#
_entry.id   AF-A0A372JJ47-F1
#
_cell.length_a   1.000
_cell.length_b   1.000
_cell.length_c   1.000
_cell.angle_alpha   90.00
_cell.angle_beta   90.00
_cell.angle_gamma   90.00
#
_symmetry.space_group_name_H-M   'P 1'
#
loop_
_entity.id
_entity.type
_entity.pdbx_description
1 polymer ?
#
loop_
_entity_poly.entity_id
_entity_poly.type
_entity_poly.pdbx_seq_one_letter_code
_entity_poly.pdbx_strand_id
1 'polypeptide(L)'
;MTAQESRPATPVQEEGGKERADAPRPGTGTGAPVASRQGASPRAEPRPRSAREAYSAVLPELMLADERLYCLDSDTGLFDPDAFAAVPGRYLNLGIAEQSLMGTAAGLAASGKVPFVTTMATFAATRALEAIKIDIVYNALPVRIVATHGGLAAGHLGPTHHALEDLAVMRALPGLTVVVPADADQAEAAVRQSAALPGPVYVRLGRKATPDVGGGAFEIGRAQWLRRGRDVAVIACGPRPVLAALAAADR
;
A
#
# COMPACT_ATOMS: atom_id res chain seq x y z
N MET A 1 -46.00 28.53 2.89
CA MET A 1 -44.60 28.36 3.34
C MET A 1 -43.75 29.26 2.47
N THR A 2 -43.27 30.33 3.05
CA THR A 2 -42.59 31.48 2.44
C THR A 2 -41.23 31.07 1.89
N ALA A 3 -40.98 31.39 0.61
CA ALA A 3 -39.67 31.33 -0.01
C ALA A 3 -38.85 32.55 0.43
N GLN A 4 -37.63 32.32 0.92
CA GLN A 4 -36.71 33.34 1.39
C GLN A 4 -35.57 33.45 0.37
N GLU A 5 -35.55 34.54 -0.39
CA GLU A 5 -34.53 34.85 -1.39
C GLU A 5 -33.20 35.22 -0.72
N SER A 6 -32.12 34.50 -1.08
CA SER A 6 -30.75 34.79 -0.67
C SER A 6 -30.11 35.81 -1.62
N ARG A 7 -29.65 36.93 -1.08
CA ARG A 7 -28.86 37.95 -1.81
C ARG A 7 -27.44 37.45 -2.14
N PRO A 8 -26.85 37.80 -3.29
CA PRO A 8 -25.47 37.45 -3.63
C PRO A 8 -24.46 38.38 -2.95
N ALA A 9 -23.31 37.82 -2.57
CA ALA A 9 -22.18 38.55 -2.01
C ALA A 9 -21.28 39.14 -3.12
N THR A 10 -20.91 40.41 -2.96
CA THR A 10 -19.99 41.16 -3.83
C THR A 10 -18.53 40.74 -3.59
N PRO A 11 -17.68 40.57 -4.64
CA PRO A 11 -16.26 40.32 -4.44
C PRO A 11 -15.48 41.62 -4.18
N VAL A 12 -14.57 41.55 -3.21
CA VAL A 12 -13.56 42.57 -2.90
C VAL A 12 -12.39 42.43 -3.89
N GLN A 13 -12.03 43.53 -4.55
CA GLN A 13 -10.85 43.63 -5.42
C GLN A 13 -9.63 44.00 -4.58
N GLU A 14 -8.55 43.22 -4.67
CA GLU A 14 -7.21 43.59 -4.19
C GLU A 14 -6.35 44.00 -5.38
N GLU A 15 -5.94 45.27 -5.38
CA GLU A 15 -4.92 45.83 -6.28
C GLU A 15 -3.51 45.45 -5.77
N GLY A 16 -2.76 44.69 -6.59
CA GLY A 16 -1.35 44.37 -6.35
C GLY A 16 -0.50 44.85 -7.52
N GLY A 17 0.30 45.88 -7.29
CA GLY A 17 1.12 46.57 -8.29
C GLY A 17 2.16 45.71 -8.99
N LYS A 18 2.34 45.96 -10.30
CA LYS A 18 3.45 45.43 -11.12
C LYS A 18 4.68 46.31 -10.94
N GLU A 19 5.68 45.78 -10.27
CA GLU A 19 7.02 46.35 -10.21
C GLU A 19 7.77 46.07 -11.53
N ARG A 20 8.44 47.09 -12.06
CA ARG A 20 9.13 47.09 -13.36
C ARG A 20 10.51 46.45 -13.20
N ALA A 21 10.84 45.49 -14.06
CA ALA A 21 12.18 44.92 -14.18
C ALA A 21 13.12 45.90 -14.90
N ASP A 22 14.26 46.19 -14.28
CA ASP A 22 15.33 47.03 -14.83
C ASP A 22 16.44 46.15 -15.46
N ALA A 23 17.08 46.66 -16.51
CA ALA A 23 18.02 45.95 -17.38
C ALA A 23 19.44 45.85 -16.79
N PRO A 24 20.27 44.85 -17.20
CA PRO A 24 21.62 44.70 -16.65
C PRO A 24 22.66 45.59 -17.36
N ARG A 25 23.63 46.12 -16.59
CA ARG A 25 24.85 46.78 -17.10
C ARG A 25 26.06 45.83 -17.06
N PRO A 26 27.04 45.95 -17.99
CA PRO A 26 28.14 44.99 -18.11
C PRO A 26 29.48 45.45 -17.48
N GLY A 27 30.34 44.46 -17.20
CA GLY A 27 31.79 44.58 -16.97
C GLY A 27 32.21 44.61 -15.49
N THR A 28 33.30 44.00 -15.01
CA THR A 28 34.49 43.36 -15.60
C THR A 28 35.15 42.51 -14.49
N GLY A 29 35.89 41.44 -14.81
CA GLY A 29 36.70 40.74 -13.80
C GLY A 29 37.13 39.34 -14.20
N THR A 30 38.31 39.24 -14.82
CA THR A 30 39.03 38.01 -15.15
C THR A 30 39.54 37.31 -13.89
N GLY A 31 39.15 36.03 -13.70
CA GLY A 31 39.72 35.11 -12.73
C GLY A 31 39.67 33.69 -13.27
N ALA A 32 40.82 33.04 -13.40
CA ALA A 32 40.95 31.66 -13.89
C ALA A 32 40.22 30.65 -12.96
N PRO A 33 39.59 29.59 -13.50
CA PRO A 33 38.86 28.64 -12.66
C PRO A 33 39.84 27.74 -11.90
N VAL A 34 39.83 27.83 -10.57
CA VAL A 34 40.40 26.80 -9.71
C VAL A 34 39.47 25.60 -9.80
N ALA A 35 39.94 24.51 -10.40
CA ALA A 35 39.20 23.26 -10.47
C ALA A 35 38.98 22.72 -9.06
N SER A 36 37.80 22.97 -8.50
CA SER A 36 37.34 22.31 -7.29
C SER A 36 37.11 20.84 -7.64
N ARG A 37 37.95 19.97 -7.06
CA ARG A 37 37.65 18.54 -7.02
C ARG A 37 36.38 18.39 -6.19
N GLN A 38 35.22 18.33 -6.85
CA GLN A 38 33.98 17.89 -6.23
C GLN A 38 34.22 16.43 -5.82
N GLY A 39 34.54 16.24 -4.53
CA GLY A 39 34.51 14.93 -3.92
C GLY A 39 33.14 14.33 -4.18
N ALA A 40 33.10 13.08 -4.64
CA ALA A 40 31.87 12.34 -4.81
C ALA A 40 31.07 12.44 -3.51
N SER A 41 29.87 13.03 -3.60
CA SER A 41 28.96 13.12 -2.46
C SER A 41 28.75 11.69 -1.92
N PRO A 42 28.81 11.47 -0.59
CA PRO A 42 28.60 10.14 -0.04
C PRO A 42 27.26 9.61 -0.55
N ARG A 43 27.27 8.37 -1.09
CA ARG A 43 26.03 7.70 -1.52
C ARG A 43 25.07 7.75 -0.33
N ALA A 44 24.00 8.52 -0.46
CA ALA A 44 22.97 8.59 0.55
C ALA A 44 22.50 7.17 0.87
N GLU A 45 22.48 6.81 2.16
CA GLU A 45 21.94 5.52 2.55
C GLU A 45 20.51 5.38 2.01
N PRO A 46 20.17 4.25 1.38
CA PRO A 46 18.86 4.08 0.77
C PRO A 46 17.78 4.24 1.85
N ARG A 47 16.83 5.14 1.58
CA ARG A 47 15.70 5.40 2.48
C ARG A 47 14.91 4.09 2.71
N PRO A 48 14.47 3.80 3.95
CA PRO A 48 13.63 2.64 4.20
C PRO A 48 12.33 2.71 3.38
N ARG A 49 12.02 1.60 2.71
CA ARG A 49 10.80 1.43 1.90
C ARG A 49 9.62 1.08 2.79
N SER A 50 8.42 1.46 2.40
CA SER A 50 7.18 0.97 2.98
C SER A 50 6.75 -0.33 2.31
N ALA A 51 5.97 -1.14 3.05
CA ALA A 51 5.35 -2.34 2.50
C ALA A 51 4.46 -2.05 1.28
N ARG A 52 3.86 -0.84 1.21
CA ARG A 52 3.08 -0.39 0.05
C ARG A 52 3.96 -0.15 -1.18
N GLU A 53 5.10 0.53 -0.99
CA GLU A 53 6.06 0.77 -2.08
C GLU A 53 6.68 -0.54 -2.58
N ALA A 54 6.96 -1.49 -1.69
CA ALA A 54 7.41 -2.82 -2.07
C ALA A 54 6.35 -3.56 -2.91
N TYR A 55 5.09 -3.53 -2.46
CA TYR A 55 3.97 -4.10 -3.22
C TYR A 55 3.78 -3.43 -4.59
N SER A 56 3.82 -2.09 -4.65
CA SER A 56 3.63 -1.36 -5.91
C SER A 56 4.75 -1.61 -6.91
N ALA A 57 5.97 -1.85 -6.44
CA ALA A 57 7.11 -2.18 -7.29
C ALA A 57 7.05 -3.62 -7.82
N VAL A 58 6.65 -4.60 -6.99
CA VAL A 58 6.72 -6.02 -7.36
C VAL A 58 5.54 -6.50 -8.21
N LEU A 59 4.33 -5.94 -8.02
CA LEU A 59 3.16 -6.45 -8.73
C LEU A 59 3.27 -6.32 -10.28
N PRO A 60 3.71 -5.18 -10.85
CA PRO A 60 3.88 -5.06 -12.29
C PRO A 60 4.88 -6.08 -12.88
N GLU A 61 6.00 -6.32 -12.16
CA GLU A 61 7.00 -7.33 -12.52
C GLU A 61 6.37 -8.73 -12.58
N LEU A 62 5.60 -9.10 -11.55
CA LEU A 62 4.91 -10.39 -11.49
C LEU A 62 3.87 -10.53 -12.61
N MET A 63 3.13 -9.47 -12.90
CA MET A 63 2.13 -9.45 -13.98
C MET A 63 2.76 -9.56 -15.36
N LEU A 64 4.01 -9.16 -15.54
CA LEU A 64 4.74 -9.36 -16.78
C LEU A 64 5.11 -10.84 -16.96
N ALA A 65 5.43 -11.53 -15.86
CA ALA A 65 5.84 -12.94 -15.87
C ALA A 65 4.68 -13.94 -15.87
N ASP A 66 3.50 -13.57 -15.35
CA ASP A 66 2.33 -14.45 -15.28
C ASP A 66 1.07 -13.76 -15.84
N GLU A 67 0.65 -14.21 -17.02
CA GLU A 67 -0.49 -13.66 -17.77
C GLU A 67 -1.85 -13.88 -17.10
N ARG A 68 -1.91 -14.72 -16.07
CA ARG A 68 -3.13 -14.92 -15.27
C ARG A 68 -3.35 -13.77 -14.30
N LEU A 69 -2.32 -13.00 -13.97
CA LEU A 69 -2.41 -11.96 -12.95
C LEU A 69 -3.10 -10.70 -13.48
N TYR A 70 -4.02 -10.17 -12.67
CA TYR A 70 -4.70 -8.89 -12.90
C TYR A 70 -4.52 -8.01 -11.67
N CYS A 71 -4.46 -6.69 -11.86
CA CYS A 71 -4.50 -5.72 -10.77
C CYS A 71 -5.83 -4.97 -10.82
N LEU A 72 -6.59 -5.02 -9.74
CA LEU A 72 -7.81 -4.25 -9.56
C LEU A 72 -7.62 -3.25 -8.41
N ASP A 73 -7.88 -1.96 -8.64
CA ASP A 73 -7.68 -0.90 -7.63
C ASP A 73 -9.00 -0.16 -7.32
N SER A 74 -9.19 0.22 -6.05
CA SER A 74 -10.34 1.00 -5.57
C SER A 74 -10.07 2.51 -5.50
N ASP A 75 -9.32 3.06 -6.46
CA ASP A 75 -8.83 4.44 -6.45
C ASP A 75 -8.01 4.80 -5.20
N THR A 76 -7.08 3.91 -4.84
CA THR A 76 -6.25 4.08 -3.63
C THR A 76 -5.08 5.04 -3.82
N GLY A 77 -4.83 5.43 -5.07
CA GLY A 77 -3.66 6.22 -5.47
C GLY A 77 -2.33 5.51 -5.22
N LEU A 78 -2.32 4.17 -5.10
CA LEU A 78 -1.09 3.41 -4.89
C LEU A 78 -0.28 3.24 -6.19
N PHE A 79 -0.96 3.02 -7.30
CA PHE A 79 -0.32 2.67 -8.56
C PHE A 79 -0.31 3.84 -9.54
N ASP A 80 0.82 3.98 -10.22
CA ASP A 80 0.90 4.71 -11.48
C ASP A 80 0.46 3.76 -12.61
N PRO A 81 -0.57 4.11 -13.41
CA PRO A 81 -1.00 3.30 -14.56
C PRO A 81 0.14 2.98 -15.54
N ASP A 82 1.13 3.87 -15.69
CA ASP A 82 2.28 3.65 -16.60
C ASP A 82 3.13 2.43 -16.18
N ALA A 83 3.11 2.06 -14.89
CA ALA A 83 3.77 0.86 -14.40
C ALA A 83 3.21 -0.42 -15.06
N PHE A 84 1.98 -0.39 -15.59
CA PHE A 84 1.31 -1.51 -16.23
C PHE A 84 1.26 -1.40 -17.77
N ALA A 85 1.99 -0.46 -18.38
CA ALA A 85 1.98 -0.26 -19.84
C ALA A 85 2.39 -1.53 -20.64
N ALA A 86 3.24 -2.38 -20.06
CA ALA A 86 3.67 -3.64 -20.68
C ALA A 86 2.64 -4.78 -20.57
N VAL A 87 1.55 -4.59 -19.82
CA VAL A 87 0.49 -5.58 -19.58
C VAL A 87 -0.90 -4.99 -19.83
N PRO A 88 -1.16 -4.49 -21.06
CA PRO A 88 -2.36 -3.71 -21.36
C PRO A 88 -3.65 -4.49 -21.08
N GLY A 89 -4.62 -3.81 -20.48
CA GLY A 89 -5.93 -4.39 -20.14
C GLY A 89 -5.95 -5.28 -18.89
N ARG A 90 -4.81 -5.43 -18.17
CA ARG A 90 -4.74 -6.21 -16.93
C ARG A 90 -4.68 -5.35 -15.65
N TYR A 91 -4.57 -4.04 -15.76
CA TYR A 91 -4.76 -3.08 -14.67
C TYR A 91 -6.12 -2.38 -14.84
N LEU A 92 -6.97 -2.47 -13.81
CA LEU A 92 -8.32 -1.89 -13.80
C LEU A 92 -8.51 -1.08 -12.52
N ASN A 93 -8.63 0.24 -12.63
CA ASN A 93 -9.12 1.07 -11.53
C ASN A 93 -10.64 1.16 -11.65
N LEU A 94 -11.36 0.68 -10.63
CA LEU A 94 -12.82 0.60 -10.61
C LEU A 94 -13.47 1.72 -9.77
N GLY A 95 -12.68 2.69 -9.30
CA GLY A 95 -13.16 3.78 -8.47
C GLY A 95 -13.47 3.33 -7.03
N ILE A 96 -14.19 4.18 -6.30
CA ILE A 96 -14.60 3.96 -4.91
C ILE A 96 -15.82 3.03 -4.87
N ALA A 97 -15.64 1.78 -5.29
CA ALA A 97 -16.70 0.78 -5.45
C ALA A 97 -16.25 -0.60 -4.95
N GLU A 98 -15.90 -0.73 -3.67
CA GLU A 98 -15.22 -1.92 -3.14
C GLU A 98 -16.04 -3.21 -3.23
N GLN A 99 -17.37 -3.13 -3.19
CA GLN A 99 -18.23 -4.31 -3.43
C GLN A 99 -18.12 -4.80 -4.88
N SER A 100 -18.28 -3.88 -5.84
CA SER A 100 -18.11 -4.18 -7.26
C SER A 100 -16.70 -4.68 -7.57
N LEU A 101 -15.69 -4.09 -6.93
CA LEU A 101 -14.29 -4.51 -7.04
C LEU A 101 -14.09 -5.97 -6.64
N MET A 102 -14.63 -6.40 -5.50
CA MET A 102 -14.54 -7.80 -5.06
C MET A 102 -15.34 -8.73 -5.96
N GLY A 103 -16.54 -8.33 -6.42
CA GLY A 103 -17.34 -9.11 -7.35
C GLY A 103 -16.66 -9.29 -8.72
N THR A 104 -16.04 -8.23 -9.26
CA THR A 104 -15.23 -8.31 -10.48
C THR A 104 -14.02 -9.23 -10.27
N ALA A 105 -13.36 -9.17 -9.12
CA ALA A 105 -12.29 -10.09 -8.77
C ALA A 105 -12.77 -11.55 -8.76
N ALA A 106 -13.92 -11.81 -8.14
CA ALA A 106 -14.50 -13.15 -8.12
C ALA A 106 -14.79 -13.66 -9.55
N GLY A 107 -15.39 -12.83 -10.41
CA GLY A 107 -15.66 -13.20 -11.81
C GLY A 107 -14.40 -13.51 -12.62
N LEU A 108 -13.35 -12.69 -12.47
CA LEU A 108 -12.04 -12.94 -13.08
C LEU A 108 -11.42 -14.25 -12.58
N ALA A 109 -11.46 -14.47 -11.27
CA ALA A 109 -10.91 -15.67 -10.65
C ALA A 109 -11.65 -16.95 -11.07
N ALA A 110 -12.97 -16.90 -11.15
CA ALA A 110 -13.80 -17.99 -11.67
C ALA A 110 -13.51 -18.29 -13.16
N SER A 111 -12.99 -17.31 -13.90
CA SER A 111 -12.55 -17.45 -15.30
C SER A 111 -11.08 -17.89 -15.45
N GLY A 112 -10.46 -18.37 -14.37
CA GLY A 112 -9.08 -18.90 -14.39
C GLY A 112 -7.98 -17.84 -14.27
N LYS A 113 -8.32 -16.60 -13.87
CA LYS A 113 -7.35 -15.54 -13.58
C LYS A 113 -7.02 -15.48 -12.09
N VAL A 114 -6.03 -14.68 -11.71
CA VAL A 114 -5.60 -14.46 -10.32
C VAL A 114 -5.55 -12.95 -10.06
N PRO A 115 -6.65 -12.34 -9.60
CA PRO A 115 -6.70 -10.91 -9.38
C PRO A 115 -6.07 -10.52 -8.04
N PHE A 116 -5.20 -9.53 -8.10
CA PHE A 116 -4.71 -8.74 -6.98
C PHE A 116 -5.60 -7.51 -6.81
N VAL A 117 -6.39 -7.52 -5.74
CA VAL A 117 -7.31 -6.45 -5.36
C VAL A 117 -6.63 -5.53 -4.38
N THR A 118 -6.57 -4.24 -4.70
CA THR A 118 -5.95 -3.20 -3.88
C THR A 118 -7.02 -2.27 -3.34
N THR A 119 -7.13 -2.21 -2.01
CA THR A 119 -8.02 -1.29 -1.30
C THR A 119 -7.44 -0.97 0.10
N MET A 120 -8.15 -0.20 0.91
CA MET A 120 -7.79 0.01 2.32
C MET A 120 -8.40 -1.07 3.21
N ALA A 121 -7.70 -1.45 4.28
CA ALA A 121 -8.12 -2.49 5.20
C ALA A 121 -9.49 -2.26 5.83
N THR A 122 -9.80 -1.01 6.17
CA THR A 122 -11.12 -0.61 6.67
C THR A 122 -12.22 -0.90 5.65
N PHE A 123 -12.01 -0.56 4.37
CA PHE A 123 -13.02 -0.77 3.32
C PHE A 123 -13.16 -2.24 2.93
N ALA A 124 -12.06 -3.00 2.89
CA ALA A 124 -12.12 -4.45 2.73
C ALA A 124 -12.91 -5.11 3.87
N ALA A 125 -12.62 -4.76 5.12
CA ALA A 125 -13.19 -5.42 6.29
C ALA A 125 -14.62 -5.01 6.63
N THR A 126 -15.07 -3.84 6.17
CA THR A 126 -16.41 -3.33 6.47
C THR A 126 -17.27 -3.31 5.21
N ARG A 127 -16.95 -2.44 4.26
CA ARG A 127 -17.77 -2.17 3.07
C ARG A 127 -17.88 -3.37 2.12
N ALA A 128 -16.79 -4.12 1.94
CA ALA A 128 -16.69 -5.21 0.96
C ALA A 128 -16.85 -6.61 1.57
N LEU A 129 -17.11 -6.71 2.87
CA LEU A 129 -17.05 -7.97 3.61
C LEU A 129 -17.99 -9.05 3.03
N GLU A 130 -19.22 -8.68 2.67
CA GLU A 130 -20.18 -9.63 2.11
C GLU A 130 -19.68 -10.23 0.79
N ALA A 131 -19.18 -9.40 -0.12
CA ALA A 131 -18.61 -9.85 -1.40
C ALA A 131 -17.36 -10.73 -1.19
N ILE A 132 -16.49 -10.39 -0.23
CA ILE A 132 -15.35 -11.25 0.14
C ILE A 132 -15.84 -12.60 0.64
N LYS A 133 -16.84 -12.61 1.53
CA LYS A 133 -17.36 -13.84 2.14
C LYS A 133 -18.07 -14.74 1.12
N ILE A 134 -18.98 -14.18 0.34
CA ILE A 134 -19.90 -14.93 -0.51
C ILE A 134 -19.30 -15.18 -1.89
N ASP A 135 -18.71 -14.17 -2.52
CA ASP A 135 -18.26 -14.32 -3.91
C ASP A 135 -16.88 -14.97 -3.96
N ILE A 136 -15.98 -14.61 -3.04
CA ILE A 136 -14.58 -15.04 -3.05
C ILE A 136 -14.36 -16.29 -2.18
N VAL A 137 -14.62 -16.17 -0.87
CA VAL A 137 -14.23 -17.20 0.11
C VAL A 137 -15.07 -18.45 0.00
N TYR A 138 -16.40 -18.31 -0.08
CA TYR A 138 -17.30 -19.46 -0.21
C TYR A 138 -16.98 -20.33 -1.44
N ASN A 139 -16.53 -19.70 -2.53
CA ASN A 139 -16.16 -20.37 -3.78
C ASN A 139 -14.68 -20.77 -3.84
N ALA A 140 -13.91 -20.56 -2.76
CA ALA A 140 -12.47 -20.83 -2.67
C ALA A 140 -11.65 -20.23 -3.82
N LEU A 141 -12.03 -19.05 -4.31
CA LEU A 141 -11.42 -18.44 -5.49
C LEU A 141 -10.01 -17.87 -5.19
N PRO A 142 -9.05 -17.97 -6.11
CA PRO A 142 -7.67 -17.50 -5.93
C PRO A 142 -7.54 -15.97 -6.05
N VAL A 143 -8.24 -15.21 -5.21
CA VAL A 143 -8.17 -13.74 -5.15
C VAL A 143 -7.14 -13.31 -4.09
N ARG A 144 -6.30 -12.31 -4.41
CA ARG A 144 -5.35 -11.70 -3.48
C ARG A 144 -5.85 -10.34 -3.07
N ILE A 145 -6.38 -10.24 -1.86
CA ILE A 145 -6.86 -8.99 -1.29
C ILE A 145 -5.68 -8.34 -0.57
N VAL A 146 -5.03 -7.39 -1.23
CA VAL A 146 -3.89 -6.64 -0.67
C VAL A 146 -4.42 -5.33 -0.09
N ALA A 147 -4.68 -5.38 1.21
CA ALA A 147 -5.31 -4.31 1.95
C ALA A 147 -4.28 -3.41 2.61
N THR A 148 -4.22 -2.16 2.18
CA THR A 148 -3.30 -1.15 2.72
C THR A 148 -3.87 -0.48 3.96
N HIS A 149 -3.04 0.26 4.70
CA HIS A 149 -3.47 1.05 5.85
C HIS A 149 -4.11 0.23 7.00
N GLY A 150 -3.60 -0.96 7.28
CA GLY A 150 -4.03 -1.75 8.43
C GLY A 150 -3.86 -1.02 9.77
N GLY A 151 -4.80 -1.25 10.70
CA GLY A 151 -4.75 -0.70 12.05
C GLY A 151 -4.96 0.81 12.07
N LEU A 152 -4.05 1.51 12.74
CA LEU A 152 -4.05 2.99 12.83
C LEU A 152 -3.20 3.65 11.74
N ALA A 153 -2.77 2.91 10.71
CA ALA A 153 -1.87 3.44 9.68
C ALA A 153 -2.49 4.59 8.85
N ALA A 154 -3.82 4.69 8.82
CA ALA A 154 -4.55 5.81 8.23
C ALA A 154 -5.00 6.88 9.23
N GLY A 155 -4.51 6.92 10.47
CA GLY A 155 -5.05 7.81 11.53
C GLY A 155 -5.16 9.31 11.19
N HIS A 156 -4.34 9.83 10.28
CA HIS A 156 -4.48 11.20 9.74
C HIS A 156 -5.81 11.49 9.00
N LEU A 157 -6.54 10.45 8.56
CA LEU A 157 -7.85 10.55 7.91
C LEU A 157 -9.00 10.39 8.92
N GLY A 158 -8.69 10.27 10.21
CA GLY A 158 -9.67 10.15 11.28
C GLY A 158 -10.17 8.73 11.55
N PRO A 159 -11.05 8.58 12.55
CA PRO A 159 -11.48 7.27 13.07
C PRO A 159 -12.22 6.42 12.05
N THR A 160 -12.85 7.03 11.05
CA THR A 160 -13.53 6.33 9.95
C THR A 160 -12.57 5.50 9.09
N HIS A 161 -11.26 5.77 9.14
CA HIS A 161 -10.26 5.03 8.39
C HIS A 161 -9.45 4.06 9.24
N HIS A 162 -9.76 3.94 10.54
CA HIS A 162 -9.12 2.93 11.38
C HIS A 162 -9.63 1.55 10.99
N ALA A 163 -8.70 0.59 10.88
CA ALA A 163 -8.99 -0.81 10.58
C ALA A 163 -8.53 -1.66 11.77
N LEU A 164 -9.27 -1.61 12.88
CA LEU A 164 -8.91 -2.30 14.12
C LEU A 164 -9.48 -3.72 14.18
N GLU A 165 -10.58 -3.91 13.46
CA GLU A 165 -11.41 -5.11 13.37
C GLU A 165 -11.01 -6.03 12.21
N ASP A 166 -10.22 -5.54 11.27
CA ASP A 166 -9.91 -6.21 10.00
C ASP A 166 -9.34 -7.63 10.18
N LEU A 167 -8.38 -7.81 11.09
CA LEU A 167 -7.84 -9.14 11.38
C LEU A 167 -8.86 -10.08 12.02
N ALA A 168 -9.72 -9.57 12.90
CA ALA A 168 -10.75 -10.38 13.55
C ALA A 168 -11.80 -10.83 12.53
N VAL A 169 -12.24 -9.90 11.67
CA VAL A 169 -13.20 -10.16 10.60
C VAL A 169 -12.65 -11.13 9.57
N MET A 170 -11.45 -10.89 9.03
CA MET A 170 -10.88 -11.72 7.98
C MET A 170 -10.54 -13.13 8.48
N ARG A 171 -10.04 -13.28 9.72
CA ARG A 171 -9.80 -14.61 10.30
C ARG A 171 -11.07 -15.42 10.56
N ALA A 172 -12.23 -14.77 10.67
CA ALA A 172 -13.50 -15.47 10.88
C ALA A 172 -13.99 -16.15 9.59
N LEU A 173 -13.42 -15.83 8.43
CA LEU A 173 -13.79 -16.41 7.14
C LEU A 173 -13.03 -17.73 6.90
N PRO A 174 -13.71 -18.89 6.87
CA PRO A 174 -13.05 -20.19 6.71
C PRO A 174 -12.34 -20.30 5.37
N GLY A 175 -11.09 -20.78 5.36
CA GLY A 175 -10.32 -20.96 4.12
C GLY A 175 -9.63 -19.69 3.59
N LEU A 176 -9.86 -18.52 4.21
CA LEU A 176 -9.10 -17.31 3.89
C LEU A 176 -7.72 -17.33 4.56
N THR A 177 -6.67 -17.30 3.76
CA THR A 177 -5.29 -17.14 4.28
C THR A 177 -5.07 -15.69 4.67
N VAL A 178 -4.66 -15.42 5.91
CA VAL A 178 -4.42 -14.06 6.42
C VAL A 178 -2.93 -13.87 6.68
N VAL A 179 -2.31 -12.89 6.02
CA VAL A 179 -0.86 -12.61 6.09
C VAL A 179 -0.65 -11.16 6.51
N VAL A 180 0.25 -10.93 7.48
CA VAL A 180 0.57 -9.59 8.00
C VAL A 180 2.09 -9.40 8.04
N PRO A 181 2.72 -9.00 6.92
CA PRO A 181 4.17 -8.80 6.85
C PRO A 181 4.63 -7.68 7.79
N ALA A 182 5.82 -7.84 8.37
CA ALA A 182 6.41 -6.88 9.32
C ALA A 182 7.13 -5.71 8.64
N ASP A 183 7.67 -5.91 7.44
CA ASP A 183 8.44 -4.89 6.72
C ASP A 183 8.24 -4.99 5.20
N ALA A 184 9.02 -4.21 4.45
CA ALA A 184 8.97 -4.17 2.99
C ALA A 184 9.38 -5.49 2.34
N ASP A 185 10.40 -6.18 2.88
CA ASP A 185 10.95 -7.39 2.26
C ASP A 185 10.04 -8.58 2.51
N GLN A 186 9.44 -8.68 3.70
CA GLN A 186 8.36 -9.64 3.97
C GLN A 186 7.12 -9.35 3.14
N ALA A 187 6.78 -8.08 2.89
CA ALA A 187 5.63 -7.72 2.06
C ALA A 187 5.84 -8.14 0.60
N GLU A 188 7.04 -7.90 0.06
CA GLU A 188 7.41 -8.39 -1.27
C GLU A 188 7.32 -9.91 -1.35
N ALA A 189 7.92 -10.62 -0.39
CA ALA A 189 7.88 -12.08 -0.33
C ALA A 189 6.45 -12.61 -0.21
N ALA A 190 5.60 -11.99 0.62
CA ALA A 190 4.21 -12.35 0.78
C ALA A 190 3.42 -12.19 -0.53
N VAL A 191 3.62 -11.09 -1.27
CA VAL A 191 2.97 -10.87 -2.56
C VAL A 191 3.40 -11.94 -3.57
N ARG A 192 4.71 -12.19 -3.70
CA ARG A 192 5.25 -13.23 -4.61
C ARG A 192 4.71 -14.62 -4.28
N GLN A 193 4.73 -15.02 -3.01
CA GLN A 193 4.24 -16.35 -2.59
C GLN A 193 2.72 -16.46 -2.74
N SER A 194 1.98 -15.39 -2.46
CA SER A 194 0.52 -15.41 -2.54
C SER A 194 0.00 -15.72 -3.94
N ALA A 195 0.72 -15.30 -5.00
CA ALA A 195 0.30 -15.51 -6.39
C ALA A 195 0.04 -17.00 -6.71
N ALA A 196 0.81 -17.91 -6.12
CA ALA A 196 0.75 -19.35 -6.37
C ALA A 196 -0.24 -20.13 -5.47
N LEU A 197 -0.83 -19.50 -4.44
CA LEU A 197 -1.71 -20.21 -3.51
C LEU A 197 -3.08 -20.53 -4.12
N PRO A 198 -3.67 -21.71 -3.93
CA PRO A 198 -4.90 -22.08 -4.64
C PRO A 198 -6.17 -21.34 -4.17
N GLY A 199 -6.24 -20.95 -2.89
CA GLY A 199 -7.40 -20.28 -2.29
C GLY A 199 -7.18 -18.78 -2.07
N PRO A 200 -8.16 -18.05 -1.50
CA PRO A 200 -8.06 -16.62 -1.31
C PRO A 200 -7.04 -16.23 -0.24
N VAL A 201 -6.42 -15.06 -0.42
CA VAL A 201 -5.39 -14.53 0.48
C VAL A 201 -5.70 -13.08 0.81
N TYR A 202 -5.70 -12.73 2.08
CA TYR A 202 -5.74 -11.35 2.58
C TYR A 202 -4.35 -10.97 3.10
N VAL A 203 -3.74 -9.96 2.49
CA VAL A 203 -2.44 -9.42 2.90
C VAL A 203 -2.64 -8.02 3.48
N ARG A 204 -2.38 -7.86 4.78
CA ARG A 204 -2.54 -6.58 5.49
C ARG A 204 -1.24 -5.79 5.50
N LEU A 205 -1.21 -4.66 4.81
CA LEU A 205 -0.04 -3.79 4.72
C LEU A 205 -0.20 -2.53 5.60
N GLY A 206 0.95 -2.04 6.10
CA GLY A 206 1.04 -0.72 6.71
C GLY A 206 0.96 0.43 5.69
N ARG A 207 1.23 1.66 6.14
CA ARG A 207 1.37 2.84 5.25
C ARG A 207 2.79 3.41 5.24
N LYS A 208 3.36 3.61 6.43
CA LYS A 208 4.69 4.21 6.58
C LYS A 208 5.78 3.17 6.38
N ALA A 209 6.96 3.63 5.97
CA ALA A 209 8.17 2.83 6.00
C ALA A 209 8.47 2.31 7.42
N THR A 210 8.97 1.08 7.47
CA THR A 210 9.43 0.43 8.70
C THR A 210 10.83 -0.14 8.48
N PRO A 211 11.67 -0.17 9.52
CA PRO A 211 12.94 -0.90 9.45
C PRO A 211 12.72 -2.37 9.08
N ASP A 212 13.71 -2.94 8.41
CA ASP A 212 13.84 -4.40 8.24
C ASP A 212 13.92 -5.06 9.62
N VAL A 213 13.09 -6.09 9.83
CA VAL A 213 13.08 -6.87 11.08
C VAL A 213 14.08 -8.03 11.07
N GLY A 214 14.67 -8.31 9.92
CA GLY A 214 15.66 -9.34 9.68
C GLY A 214 15.11 -10.76 9.82
N GLY A 215 15.99 -11.67 10.26
CA GLY A 215 15.64 -13.05 10.60
C GLY A 215 15.59 -14.05 9.43
N GLY A 216 15.95 -13.64 8.22
CA GLY A 216 16.03 -14.53 7.06
C GLY A 216 14.74 -14.68 6.25
N ALA A 217 14.58 -15.82 5.57
CA ALA A 217 13.54 -16.04 4.58
C ALA A 217 12.12 -16.08 5.20
N PHE A 218 11.23 -15.27 4.64
CA PHE A 218 9.80 -15.28 4.94
C PHE A 218 9.08 -16.40 4.20
N GLU A 219 8.16 -17.11 4.87
CA GLU A 219 7.36 -18.20 4.29
C GLU A 219 5.92 -18.14 4.83
N ILE A 220 4.93 -18.02 3.95
CA ILE A 220 3.52 -18.00 4.33
C ILE A 220 3.16 -19.31 5.04
N GLY A 221 2.51 -19.20 6.21
CA GLY A 221 2.13 -20.36 7.03
C GLY A 221 3.19 -20.77 8.05
N ARG A 222 4.36 -20.12 8.07
CA ARG A 222 5.44 -20.41 9.01
C ARG A 222 5.79 -19.20 9.88
N ALA A 223 5.84 -19.41 11.19
CA ALA A 223 6.34 -18.42 12.12
C ALA A 223 7.88 -18.33 12.07
N GLN A 224 8.40 -17.12 12.22
CA GLN A 224 9.84 -16.83 12.15
C GLN A 224 10.38 -16.44 13.52
N TRP A 225 11.56 -16.97 13.87
CA TRP A 225 12.29 -16.55 15.06
C TRP A 225 13.13 -15.32 14.75
N LEU A 226 12.76 -14.18 15.36
CA LEU A 226 13.57 -12.95 15.28
C LEU A 226 14.52 -12.82 16.48
N ARG A 227 14.16 -13.40 17.63
CA ARG A 227 14.99 -13.45 18.83
C ARG A 227 14.70 -14.72 19.62
N ARG A 228 15.72 -15.33 20.21
CA ARG A 228 15.59 -16.50 21.09
C ARG A 228 15.73 -16.11 22.55
N GLY A 229 14.89 -16.71 23.40
CA GLY A 229 14.88 -16.56 24.85
C GLY A 229 14.39 -17.85 25.52
N ARG A 230 14.37 -17.91 26.85
CA ARG A 230 14.00 -19.13 27.61
C ARG A 230 12.79 -18.96 28.54
N ASP A 231 12.45 -17.74 28.93
CA ASP A 231 11.46 -17.50 29.98
C ASP A 231 10.05 -17.21 29.43
N VAL A 232 9.95 -16.39 28.38
CA VAL A 232 8.69 -15.95 27.77
C VAL A 232 8.81 -15.92 26.25
N ALA A 233 7.74 -16.32 25.56
CA ALA A 233 7.60 -16.15 24.11
C ALA A 233 6.62 -15.01 23.80
N VAL A 234 7.06 -14.01 23.03
CA VAL A 234 6.21 -12.94 22.51
C VAL A 234 5.93 -13.21 21.03
N ILE A 235 4.66 -13.33 20.68
CA ILE A 235 4.21 -13.55 19.30
C ILE A 235 3.54 -12.27 18.82
N ALA A 236 4.08 -11.69 17.74
CA ALA A 236 3.58 -10.46 17.14
C ALA A 236 3.56 -10.59 15.62
N CYS A 237 2.68 -9.82 14.97
CA CYS A 237 2.63 -9.72 13.52
C CYS A 237 2.43 -8.27 13.08
N GLY A 238 2.86 -7.95 11.87
CA GLY A 238 2.78 -6.62 11.31
C GLY A 238 3.84 -5.63 11.83
N PRO A 239 3.91 -4.46 11.19
CA PRO A 239 5.08 -3.58 11.30
C PRO A 239 5.31 -3.02 12.69
N ARG A 240 4.28 -2.47 13.33
CA ARG A 240 4.42 -1.84 14.65
C ARG A 240 4.51 -2.85 15.80
N PRO A 241 3.66 -3.89 15.88
CA PRO A 241 3.73 -4.86 16.97
C PRO A 241 5.05 -5.64 17.01
N VAL A 242 5.59 -6.04 15.84
CA VAL A 242 6.86 -6.78 15.78
C VAL A 242 8.03 -5.93 16.28
N LEU A 243 8.13 -4.67 15.83
CA LEU A 243 9.17 -3.76 16.30
C LEU A 243 9.06 -3.49 17.80
N ALA A 244 7.84 -3.35 18.33
CA ALA A 244 7.61 -3.18 19.76
C ALA A 244 8.05 -4.42 20.56
N ALA A 245 7.78 -5.62 20.06
CA ALA A 245 8.21 -6.88 20.68
C ALA A 245 9.74 -7.02 20.70
N LEU A 246 10.42 -6.65 19.61
CA LEU A 246 11.89 -6.64 19.55
C LEU A 246 12.48 -5.67 20.56
N ALA A 247 11.98 -4.44 20.61
CA ALA A 247 12.45 -3.43 21.55
C ALA A 247 12.16 -3.80 23.03
N ALA A 248 11.06 -4.51 23.29
CA ALA A 248 10.74 -5.02 24.63
C ALA A 248 11.71 -6.13 25.06
N ALA A 249 12.17 -6.95 24.12
CA ALA A 249 13.10 -8.04 24.39
C ALA A 249 14.57 -7.60 24.52
N ASP A 250 14.88 -6.33 24.25
CA ASP A 250 16.19 -5.68 24.52
C ASP A 250 16.31 -5.17 25.97
N ARG A 251 15.24 -5.24 26.75
CA ARG A 251 15.17 -4.79 28.14
C ARG A 251 15.15 -5.96 29.10
#